data_AF-A0A2W6TJV4-F1
#
_entry.id   AF-A0A2W6TJV4-F1
#
_cell.length_a   1.000
_cell.length_b   1.000
_cell.length_c   1.000
_cell.angle_alpha   90.00
_cell.angle_beta   90.00
_cell.angle_gamma   90.00
#
_symmetry.space_group_name_H-M   'P 1'
#
loop_
_entity.id
_entity.type
_entity.pdbx_description
1 polymer ?
#
loop_
_entity_poly.entity_id
_entity_poly.type
_entity_poly.pdbx_seq_one_letter_code
_entity_poly.pdbx_strand_id
1 'polypeptide(L)'
;MSPISIVLIGFAMSTDAFAAAVGKGAAMRKPRLLDALRAGLIFGVIEAITPIIGWLLGRAASQYVQAFDHWIAFGLLGVLGAHMIIAGLKPDDETEGDGDDDAGEQHKSFWTLAVTGFATSIDAMAIGVGLAFLDVHIGVVALVIGLCTM
;
A
#
# COMPACT_ATOMS: atom_id res chain seq x y z
N MET A 1 21.14 -9.19 1.06
CA MET A 1 20.05 -9.82 0.28
C MET A 1 20.44 -9.85 -1.20
N SER A 2 19.97 -10.85 -1.96
CA SER A 2 20.16 -10.88 -3.42
C SER A 2 19.29 -9.79 -4.08
N PRO A 3 19.78 -9.10 -5.13
CA PRO A 3 18.99 -8.11 -5.87
C PRO A 3 17.69 -8.70 -6.44
N ILE A 4 17.69 -9.99 -6.78
CA ILE A 4 16.50 -10.70 -7.27
C ILE A 4 15.41 -10.73 -6.19
N SER A 5 15.77 -10.98 -4.93
CA SER A 5 14.81 -11.02 -3.82
C SER A 5 14.17 -9.65 -3.59
N ILE A 6 14.92 -8.57 -3.74
CA ILE A 6 14.42 -7.20 -3.57
C ILE A 6 13.39 -6.87 -4.65
N VAL A 7 13.67 -7.25 -5.91
CA VAL A 7 12.73 -7.07 -7.02
C VAL A 7 11.47 -7.93 -6.84
N LEU A 8 11.62 -9.19 -6.39
CA LEU A 8 10.47 -10.05 -6.12
C LEU A 8 9.59 -9.52 -4.99
N ILE A 9 10.20 -8.94 -3.93
CA ILE A 9 9.45 -8.26 -2.86
C ILE A 9 8.74 -7.02 -3.43
N GLY A 10 9.41 -6.23 -4.26
CA GLY A 10 8.78 -5.08 -4.94
C GLY A 10 7.55 -5.46 -5.76
N PHE A 11 7.64 -6.52 -6.56
CA PHE A 11 6.49 -7.04 -7.31
C PHE A 11 5.38 -7.56 -6.41
N ALA A 12 5.72 -8.28 -5.34
CA ALA A 12 4.72 -8.81 -4.42
C ALA A 12 3.92 -7.68 -3.76
N MET A 13 4.58 -6.63 -3.28
CA MET A 13 3.94 -5.48 -2.62
C MET A 13 3.16 -4.57 -3.59
N SER A 14 3.53 -4.53 -4.87
CA SER A 14 2.81 -3.74 -5.88
C SER A 14 1.42 -4.34 -6.23
N THR A 15 1.13 -5.59 -5.85
CA THR A 15 -0.09 -6.31 -6.27
C THR A 15 -1.38 -5.60 -5.84
N ASP A 16 -1.44 -5.09 -4.61
CA ASP A 16 -2.65 -4.47 -4.06
C ASP A 16 -2.92 -3.11 -4.72
N ALA A 17 -1.87 -2.32 -4.96
CA ALA A 17 -1.94 -1.07 -5.71
C ALA A 17 -2.29 -1.30 -7.18
N PHE A 18 -1.77 -2.36 -7.80
CA PHE A 18 -2.12 -2.79 -9.16
C PHE A 18 -3.61 -3.15 -9.25
N ALA A 19 -4.13 -3.94 -8.30
CA ALA A 19 -5.55 -4.29 -8.26
C ALA A 19 -6.45 -3.04 -8.11
N ALA A 20 -6.08 -2.11 -7.24
CA ALA A 20 -6.78 -0.84 -7.06
C ALA A 20 -6.76 0.03 -8.34
N ALA A 21 -5.61 0.10 -9.02
CA ALA A 21 -5.45 0.85 -10.26
C ALA A 21 -6.29 0.25 -11.41
N VAL A 22 -6.31 -1.08 -11.55
CA VAL A 22 -7.16 -1.78 -12.54
C VAL A 22 -8.64 -1.56 -12.24
N GLY A 23 -9.05 -1.66 -10.97
CA GLY A 23 -10.43 -1.41 -10.54
C GLY A 23 -10.89 0.00 -10.88
N LYS A 24 -10.07 1.02 -10.54
CA LYS A 24 -10.36 2.41 -10.91
C LYS A 24 -10.38 2.60 -12.42
N GLY A 25 -9.42 2.03 -13.14
CA GLY A 25 -9.34 2.13 -14.61
C GLY A 25 -10.57 1.54 -15.32
N ALA A 26 -11.09 0.42 -14.82
CA ALA A 26 -12.29 -0.22 -15.36
C ALA A 26 -13.58 0.61 -15.14
N ALA A 27 -13.63 1.40 -14.06
CA ALA A 27 -14.75 2.29 -13.78
C ALA A 27 -14.69 3.63 -14.56
N MET A 28 -13.55 3.98 -15.17
CA MET A 28 -13.38 5.25 -15.88
C MET A 28 -13.92 5.19 -17.32
N ARG A 29 -14.88 6.07 -17.63
CA ARG A 29 -15.45 6.23 -18.98
C ARG A 29 -14.48 6.78 -20.03
N LYS A 30 -13.50 7.60 -19.63
CA LYS A 30 -12.46 8.20 -20.48
C LYS A 30 -11.11 8.18 -19.77
N PRO A 31 -10.33 7.08 -19.85
CA PRO A 31 -9.04 7.01 -19.20
C PRO A 31 -8.06 7.99 -19.87
N ARG A 32 -7.48 8.91 -19.08
CA ARG A 32 -6.40 9.80 -19.52
C ARG A 32 -5.09 9.30 -18.91
N LEU A 33 -4.02 9.27 -19.71
CA LEU A 33 -2.69 8.86 -19.23
C LEU A 33 -2.19 9.71 -18.05
N LEU A 34 -2.59 10.98 -17.99
CA LEU A 34 -2.27 11.88 -16.87
C LEU A 34 -2.88 11.41 -15.55
N ASP A 35 -4.09 10.83 -15.58
CA ASP A 35 -4.77 10.37 -14.37
C ASP A 35 -4.16 9.04 -13.89
N ALA A 36 -3.76 8.17 -14.82
CA ALA A 36 -3.01 6.96 -14.52
C ALA A 36 -1.63 7.29 -13.92
N LEU A 37 -0.91 8.26 -14.49
CA LEU A 37 0.41 8.66 -13.98
C LEU A 37 0.31 9.32 -12.60
N ARG A 38 -0.73 10.13 -12.35
CA ARG A 38 -1.00 10.70 -11.02
C ARG A 38 -1.32 9.60 -10.01
N ALA A 39 -2.14 8.62 -10.39
CA ALA A 39 -2.45 7.48 -9.55
C ALA A 39 -1.21 6.66 -9.18
N GLY A 40 -0.43 6.25 -10.18
CA GLY A 40 0.82 5.50 -9.98
C GLY A 40 1.83 6.26 -9.11
N LEU A 41 1.95 7.58 -9.30
CA LEU A 41 2.83 8.40 -8.46
C LEU A 41 2.36 8.43 -7.00
N ILE A 42 1.06 8.55 -6.73
CA ILE A 42 0.51 8.56 -5.37
C ILE A 42 0.76 7.20 -4.71
N PHE A 43 0.39 6.10 -5.37
CA PHE A 43 0.61 4.74 -4.84
C PHE A 43 2.10 4.45 -4.64
N GLY A 44 2.95 4.76 -5.62
CA GLY A 44 4.39 4.52 -5.54
C GLY A 44 5.08 5.31 -4.44
N VAL A 45 4.65 6.56 -4.18
CA VAL A 45 5.20 7.35 -3.05
C VAL A 45 4.75 6.80 -1.71
N ILE A 46 3.48 6.43 -1.57
CA ILE A 46 2.97 5.84 -0.33
C ILE A 46 3.70 4.50 -0.07
N GLU A 47 3.74 3.61 -1.06
CA GLU A 47 4.42 2.30 -0.96
C GLU A 47 5.95 2.41 -0.76
N ALA A 48 6.60 3.50 -1.17
CA ALA A 48 8.01 3.73 -0.86
C ALA A 48 8.22 4.18 0.59
N ILE A 49 7.34 5.03 1.11
CA ILE A 49 7.48 5.61 2.46
C ILE A 49 7.11 4.58 3.53
N THR A 50 6.07 3.78 3.28
CA THR A 50 5.49 2.91 4.29
C THR A 50 6.44 1.82 4.83
N PRO A 51 7.27 1.13 4.01
CA PRO A 51 8.31 0.22 4.47
C PRO A 51 9.35 0.89 5.38
N ILE A 52 9.67 2.17 5.12
CA ILE A 52 10.63 2.93 5.94
C ILE A 52 10.05 3.20 7.32
N ILE A 53 8.77 3.55 7.39
CA ILE A 53 8.04 3.72 8.66
C ILE A 53 8.01 2.39 9.43
N GLY A 54 7.64 1.31 8.75
CA GLY A 54 7.65 -0.04 9.34
C GLY A 54 9.03 -0.44 9.86
N TRP A 55 10.08 -0.17 9.09
CA TRP A 55 11.46 -0.45 9.49
C TRP A 55 11.89 0.37 10.73
N LEU A 56 11.52 1.65 10.79
CA LEU A 56 11.82 2.51 11.93
C LEU A 56 11.10 2.03 13.19
N LEU A 57 9.82 1.65 13.08
CA LEU A 57 9.03 1.06 14.15
C LEU A 57 9.62 -0.27 14.62
N GLY A 58 10.00 -1.16 13.69
CA GLY A 58 10.65 -2.44 14.00
C GLY A 58 11.98 -2.26 14.71
N ARG A 59 12.80 -1.29 14.26
CA ARG A 59 14.09 -0.98 14.91
C ARG A 59 13.89 -0.42 16.32
N ALA A 60 12.93 0.48 16.52
CA ALA A 60 12.58 1.01 17.84
C ALA A 60 12.01 -0.07 18.77
N ALA A 61 11.20 -0.98 18.22
CA ALA A 61 10.63 -2.11 18.95
C ALA A 61 11.68 -3.16 19.33
N SER A 62 12.74 -3.37 18.52
CA SER A 62 13.78 -4.36 18.78
C SER A 62 14.48 -4.21 20.15
N GLN A 63 14.51 -2.99 20.70
CA GLN A 63 15.06 -2.73 22.04
C GLN A 63 14.11 -3.10 23.19
N TYR A 64 12.80 -3.26 22.92
CA TYR A 64 11.76 -3.55 23.93
C TYR A 64 11.08 -4.93 23.75
N VAL A 65 11.20 -5.57 22.58
CA VAL A 65 10.29 -6.63 22.11
C VAL A 65 10.95 -7.99 21.87
N GLN A 66 12.21 -8.21 22.29
CA GLN A 66 12.89 -9.52 22.12
C GLN A 66 12.10 -10.75 22.66
N ALA A 67 11.08 -10.57 23.50
CA ALA A 67 10.20 -11.64 23.99
C ALA A 67 8.83 -11.76 23.29
N PHE A 68 8.37 -10.74 22.55
CA PHE A 68 6.99 -10.66 22.02
C PHE A 68 6.90 -10.63 20.48
N ASP A 69 8.03 -10.69 19.79
CA ASP A 69 8.18 -10.55 18.34
C ASP A 69 7.14 -11.36 17.51
N HIS A 70 6.91 -12.62 17.88
CA HIS A 70 5.95 -13.49 17.18
C HIS A 70 4.47 -13.08 17.39
N TRP A 71 4.13 -12.56 18.58
CA TRP A 71 2.75 -12.17 18.90
C TRP A 71 2.37 -10.84 18.25
N ILE A 72 3.35 -9.94 18.04
CA ILE A 72 3.11 -8.66 17.36
C ILE A 72 2.87 -8.88 15.87
N ALA A 73 3.69 -9.71 15.21
CA ALA A 73 3.47 -10.09 13.82
C ALA A 73 2.11 -10.80 13.65
N PHE A 74 1.78 -11.74 14.53
CA PHE A 74 0.49 -12.44 14.53
C PHE A 74 -0.70 -11.47 14.72
N GLY A 75 -0.58 -10.50 15.63
CA GLY A 75 -1.62 -9.48 15.85
C GLY A 75 -1.83 -8.57 14.65
N LEU A 76 -0.73 -8.05 14.05
CA LEU A 76 -0.79 -7.23 12.85
C LEU A 76 -1.41 -7.98 11.66
N LEU A 77 -0.96 -9.20 11.39
CA LEU A 77 -1.50 -10.04 10.31
C LEU A 77 -2.96 -10.46 10.58
N GLY A 78 -3.31 -10.76 11.82
CA GLY A 78 -4.68 -11.09 12.20
C GLY A 78 -5.64 -9.92 12.01
N VAL A 79 -5.23 -8.72 12.41
CA VAL A 79 -6.03 -7.49 12.24
C VAL A 79 -6.14 -7.13 10.75
N LEU A 80 -5.05 -7.19 10.00
CA LEU A 80 -5.05 -6.92 8.55
C LEU A 80 -5.94 -7.92 7.80
N GLY A 81 -5.76 -9.22 8.05
CA GLY A 81 -6.58 -10.26 7.43
C GLY A 81 -8.07 -10.12 7.76
N ALA A 82 -8.40 -9.79 9.02
CA ALA A 82 -9.78 -9.50 9.41
C ALA A 82 -10.34 -8.25 8.70
N HIS A 83 -9.55 -7.18 8.59
CA HIS A 83 -9.96 -5.96 7.89
C HIS A 83 -10.24 -6.22 6.41
N MET A 84 -9.37 -6.98 5.71
CA MET A 84 -9.58 -7.35 4.31
C MET A 84 -10.84 -8.20 4.10
N ILE A 85 -11.11 -9.14 5.02
CA ILE A 85 -12.32 -9.96 5.00
C ILE A 85 -13.56 -9.08 5.21
N ILE A 86 -13.54 -8.17 6.18
CA ILE A 86 -14.66 -7.25 6.45
C ILE A 86 -14.89 -6.30 5.26
N ALA A 87 -13.83 -5.75 4.68
CA ALA A 87 -13.89 -4.88 3.51
C ALA A 87 -14.44 -5.62 2.28
N GLY A 88 -14.02 -6.87 2.05
CA GLY A 88 -14.51 -7.69 0.94
C GLY A 88 -15.93 -8.23 1.11
N LEU A 89 -16.42 -8.31 2.35
CA LEU A 89 -17.80 -8.72 2.67
C LEU A 89 -18.77 -7.55 2.76
N LYS A 90 -18.29 -6.30 2.78
CA LYS A 90 -19.14 -5.12 2.81
C LYS A 90 -19.73 -4.92 1.41
N PRO A 91 -21.07 -4.98 1.24
CA PRO A 91 -21.69 -4.60 -0.02
C PRO A 91 -21.32 -3.14 -0.34
N ASP A 92 -21.05 -2.84 -1.60
CA ASP A 92 -20.95 -1.47 -2.13
C ASP A 92 -22.32 -0.78 -2.00
N ASP A 93 -22.66 -0.39 -0.78
CA ASP A 93 -23.88 0.36 -0.46
C ASP A 93 -23.56 1.86 -0.36
N GLU A 94 -22.98 2.44 -1.43
CA GLU A 94 -23.05 3.89 -1.76
C GLU A 94 -22.91 4.03 -3.29
N THR A 95 -23.98 3.77 -4.03
CA THR A 95 -24.78 4.80 -4.75
C THR A 95 -24.15 6.20 -4.80
N GLU A 96 -23.71 6.62 -5.99
CA GLU A 96 -23.86 7.95 -6.59
C GLU A 96 -23.50 7.72 -8.08
N GLY A 97 -24.44 7.65 -9.02
CA GLY A 97 -25.43 8.68 -9.32
C GLY A 97 -24.83 9.61 -10.38
N ASP A 98 -25.17 9.34 -11.64
CA ASP A 98 -24.92 10.12 -12.87
C ASP A 98 -25.06 11.65 -12.65
N GLY A 99 -24.15 12.48 -13.16
CA GLY A 99 -24.33 13.93 -13.21
C GLY A 99 -23.08 14.78 -13.40
N ASP A 100 -22.91 15.32 -14.61
CA ASP A 100 -22.14 16.53 -14.98
C ASP A 100 -21.88 17.50 -13.78
N ASP A 101 -20.62 17.69 -13.36
CA ASP A 101 -20.09 18.98 -12.86
C ASP A 101 -18.55 18.94 -12.57
N ASP A 102 -17.79 19.57 -13.46
CA ASP A 102 -16.34 19.44 -13.73
C ASP A 102 -15.39 20.14 -12.72
N ALA A 103 -15.74 20.24 -11.43
CA ALA A 103 -14.86 20.89 -10.43
C ALA A 103 -14.82 20.24 -9.04
N GLY A 104 -15.86 19.49 -8.64
CA GLY A 104 -15.93 18.83 -7.33
C GLY A 104 -15.35 17.41 -7.29
N GLU A 105 -15.35 16.70 -8.42
CA GLU A 105 -15.01 15.27 -8.49
C GLU A 105 -13.52 14.95 -8.34
N GLN A 106 -12.63 15.87 -8.72
CA GLN A 106 -11.17 15.64 -8.65
C GLN A 106 -10.68 15.50 -7.20
N HIS A 107 -11.28 16.22 -6.25
CA HIS A 107 -10.92 16.14 -4.84
C HIS A 107 -11.42 14.85 -4.18
N LYS A 108 -12.66 14.41 -4.47
CA LYS A 108 -13.19 13.10 -4.02
C LYS A 108 -12.33 11.96 -4.58
N SER A 109 -12.04 11.98 -5.89
CA SER A 109 -11.24 10.94 -6.57
C SER A 109 -9.79 10.86 -6.05
N PHE A 110 -9.19 11.99 -5.67
CA PHE A 110 -7.87 12.03 -5.05
C PHE A 110 -7.89 11.50 -3.61
N TRP A 111 -8.89 11.88 -2.82
CA TRP A 111 -9.01 11.44 -1.43
C TRP A 111 -9.29 9.94 -1.33
N THR A 112 -10.17 9.41 -2.19
CA THR A 112 -10.41 7.96 -2.30
C THR A 112 -9.13 7.23 -2.68
N LEU A 113 -8.35 7.75 -3.64
CA LEU A 113 -7.08 7.12 -4.04
C LEU A 113 -6.02 7.12 -2.93
N ALA A 114 -5.92 8.24 -2.23
CA ALA A 114 -5.01 8.39 -1.11
C ALA A 114 -5.38 7.45 0.05
N VAL A 115 -6.68 7.32 0.36
CA VAL A 115 -7.17 6.39 1.38
C VAL A 115 -6.97 4.95 0.96
N THR A 116 -7.27 4.57 -0.29
CA THR A 116 -7.02 3.22 -0.78
C THR A 116 -5.53 2.91 -0.76
N GLY A 117 -4.67 3.82 -1.23
CA GLY A 117 -3.22 3.63 -1.21
C GLY A 117 -2.65 3.54 0.21
N PHE A 118 -3.19 4.32 1.14
CA PHE A 118 -2.84 4.19 2.54
C PHE A 118 -3.28 2.83 3.09
N ALA A 119 -4.50 2.38 2.79
CA ALA A 119 -5.04 1.11 3.24
C ALA A 119 -4.28 -0.10 2.67
N THR A 120 -3.88 -0.07 1.40
CA THR A 120 -3.06 -1.13 0.79
C THR A 120 -1.69 -1.17 1.42
N SER A 121 -1.03 -0.02 1.59
CA SER A 121 0.37 0.06 2.06
C SER A 121 0.63 -0.46 3.49
N ILE A 122 -0.42 -0.78 4.25
CA ILE A 122 -0.29 -1.42 5.56
C ILE A 122 0.47 -2.76 5.46
N ASP A 123 0.35 -3.48 4.34
CA ASP A 123 1.08 -4.72 4.09
C ASP A 123 2.60 -4.48 3.93
N ALA A 124 2.98 -3.43 3.22
CA ALA A 124 4.35 -3.00 3.00
C ALA A 124 4.98 -2.45 4.29
N MET A 125 4.17 -1.88 5.19
CA MET A 125 4.61 -1.51 6.54
C MET A 125 5.02 -2.76 7.33
N ALA A 126 4.21 -3.81 7.27
CA ALA A 126 4.48 -5.07 7.97
C ALA A 126 5.76 -5.74 7.44
N ILE A 127 5.98 -5.73 6.12
CA ILE A 127 7.26 -6.17 5.54
C ILE A 127 8.41 -5.28 6.01
N GLY A 128 8.22 -3.95 6.09
CA GLY A 128 9.19 -3.01 6.64
C GLY A 128 9.64 -3.36 8.05
N VAL A 129 8.71 -3.71 8.94
CA VAL A 129 9.01 -4.20 10.30
C VAL A 129 9.87 -5.46 10.25
N GLY A 130 9.52 -6.43 9.40
CA GLY A 130 10.31 -7.66 9.22
C GLY A 130 11.73 -7.40 8.70
N LEU A 131 11.89 -6.42 7.80
CA LEU A 131 13.19 -6.00 7.29
C LEU A 131 14.07 -5.32 8.35
N ALA A 132 13.51 -4.82 9.46
CA ALA A 132 14.28 -4.23 10.55
C ALA A 132 15.17 -5.24 11.28
N PHE A 133 14.81 -6.52 11.22
CA PHE A 133 15.56 -7.63 11.79
C PHE A 133 16.61 -8.19 10.83
N LEU A 134 16.60 -7.73 9.58
CA LEU A 134 17.53 -8.14 8.54
C LEU A 134 18.51 -6.99 8.30
N ASP A 135 19.81 -7.30 8.19
CA ASP A 135 20.83 -6.29 7.92
C ASP A 135 20.80 -5.89 6.44
N VAL A 136 19.80 -5.10 6.06
CA VAL A 136 19.51 -4.69 4.68
C VAL A 136 19.41 -3.18 4.57
N HIS A 137 19.86 -2.64 3.43
CA HIS A 137 19.66 -1.24 3.09
C HIS A 137 18.19 -0.96 2.76
N ILE A 138 17.41 -0.58 3.76
CA ILE A 138 15.96 -0.28 3.63
C ILE A 138 15.68 0.74 2.53
N GLY A 139 16.56 1.73 2.34
CA GLY A 139 16.39 2.73 1.28
C GLY A 139 16.38 2.14 -0.14
N VAL A 140 17.14 1.08 -0.39
CA VAL A 140 17.15 0.39 -1.70
C VAL A 140 15.86 -0.42 -1.86
N VAL A 141 15.42 -1.11 -0.80
CA VAL A 141 14.20 -1.92 -0.84
C VAL A 141 12.96 -1.03 -1.04
N ALA A 142 12.85 0.04 -0.27
CA ALA A 142 11.79 1.04 -0.38
C ALA A 142 11.73 1.67 -1.78
N LEU A 143 12.88 2.02 -2.36
CA LEU A 143 12.95 2.58 -3.70
C LEU A 143 12.49 1.56 -4.75
N VAL A 144 12.89 0.29 -4.64
CA VAL A 144 12.44 -0.75 -5.57
C VAL A 144 10.94 -1.01 -5.44
N ILE A 145 10.40 -1.07 -4.22
CA ILE A 145 8.95 -1.22 -3.99
C ILE A 145 8.19 -0.06 -4.65
N GLY A 146 8.58 1.19 -4.36
CA GLY A 146 7.92 2.36 -4.95
C GLY A 146 7.99 2.42 -6.48
N LEU A 147 9.13 2.02 -7.07
CA LEU A 147 9.29 1.93 -8.52
C LEU A 147 8.49 0.79 -9.16
N CYS A 148 8.28 -0.31 -8.45
CA CYS A 148 7.43 -1.41 -8.92
C CYS A 148 5.93 -1.07 -8.84
N THR A 149 5.55 -0.16 -7.95
CA THR A 149 4.16 0.28 -7.75
C THR A 149 3.72 1.38 -8.72
N MET A 150 4.65 2.25 -9.15
CA MET A 150 4.38 3.36 -10.06
C MET A 150 4.09 2.91 -11.48
#